data_AF-A0A6C0EEC3-F1
#
_entry.id   AF-A0A6C0EEC3-F1
#
_cell.length_a   1.000
_cell.length_b   1.000
_cell.length_c   1.000
_cell.angle_alpha   90.00
_cell.angle_beta   90.00
_cell.angle_gamma   90.00
#
_symmetry.space_group_name_H-M   'P 1'
#
loop_
_entity.id
_entity.type
_entity.pdbx_description
1 polymer ?
#
loop_
_entity_poly.entity_id
_entity_poly.type
_entity_poly.pdbx_seq_one_letter_code
_entity_poly.pdbx_strand_id
1 'polypeptide(L)'
;MPTKTIYKKKIINYNCINILNENTYIYYGQYKTTNKKILELMKNLTYNKFKFGAISQKIIRNIWRQNKLITYKQFSELWINENNIGIKYAELAYNEFMKTNGNKDEWHQNKKAIIILFKKFNLLN
;
A
#
# COMPACT_ATOMS: atom_id res chain seq x y z
N MET A 1 10.31 15.64 15.89
CA MET A 1 10.87 15.47 14.52
C MET A 1 10.54 14.07 14.03
N PRO A 2 9.96 13.87 12.83
CA PRO A 2 9.78 12.53 12.30
C PRO A 2 11.16 11.86 12.12
N THR A 3 11.30 10.63 12.62
CA THR A 3 12.54 9.85 12.53
C THR A 3 12.92 9.59 11.07
N LYS A 4 14.14 9.95 10.69
CA LYS A 4 14.70 9.67 9.36
C LYS A 4 14.74 8.15 9.14
N THR A 5 14.16 7.68 8.05
CA THR A 5 14.31 6.27 7.63
C THR A 5 15.59 6.14 6.81
N ILE A 6 16.52 5.30 7.26
CA ILE A 6 17.80 5.06 6.58
C ILE A 6 17.70 3.72 5.84
N TYR A 7 17.88 3.72 4.51
CA TYR A 7 17.96 2.52 3.69
C TYR A 7 19.41 2.19 3.35
N LYS A 8 19.76 0.89 3.36
CA LYS A 8 21.08 0.44 2.89
C LYS A 8 21.22 0.66 1.38
N LYS A 9 22.45 0.99 0.93
CA LYS A 9 22.78 1.24 -0.49
C LYS A 9 22.26 0.16 -1.44
N LYS A 10 22.32 -1.13 -1.03
CA LYS A 10 21.81 -2.27 -1.83
C LYS A 10 20.32 -2.21 -2.17
N ILE A 11 19.53 -1.41 -1.47
CA ILE A 11 18.08 -1.24 -1.69
C ILE A 11 17.78 -0.11 -2.70
N ILE A 12 18.78 0.71 -2.98
CA ILE A 12 18.64 1.95 -3.74
C ILE A 12 19.22 1.73 -5.13
N ASN A 13 18.39 1.91 -6.15
CA ASN A 13 18.79 1.98 -7.53
C ASN A 13 17.91 3.02 -8.22
N TYR A 14 18.52 3.95 -8.96
CA TYR A 14 17.83 5.01 -9.72
C TYR A 14 17.98 4.84 -11.23
N ASN A 15 18.73 3.84 -11.68
CA ASN A 15 18.92 3.59 -13.10
C ASN A 15 17.60 3.20 -13.75
N CYS A 16 17.43 3.53 -15.02
CA CYS A 16 16.28 3.09 -15.80
C CYS A 16 16.21 1.55 -15.82
N ILE A 17 15.00 1.02 -15.63
CA ILE A 17 14.73 -0.40 -15.83
C ILE A 17 14.52 -0.64 -17.32
N ASN A 18 15.44 -1.37 -17.94
CA ASN A 18 15.34 -1.73 -19.35
C ASN A 18 14.46 -2.97 -19.56
N ILE A 19 14.56 -3.96 -18.67
CA ILE A 19 13.80 -5.21 -18.72
C ILE A 19 12.98 -5.31 -17.42
N LEU A 20 11.67 -5.42 -17.57
CA LEU A 20 10.73 -5.51 -16.47
C LEU A 20 9.91 -6.79 -16.61
N ASN A 21 10.08 -7.72 -15.67
CA ASN A 21 9.35 -8.99 -15.60
C ASN A 21 9.05 -9.37 -14.14
N GLU A 22 8.35 -10.49 -13.94
CA GLU A 22 7.92 -10.96 -12.61
C GLU A 22 9.09 -11.23 -11.65
N ASN A 23 10.27 -11.59 -12.18
CA ASN A 23 11.47 -11.91 -11.42
C ASN A 23 12.37 -10.69 -11.17
N THR A 24 12.00 -9.52 -11.69
CA THR A 24 12.77 -8.29 -11.50
C THR A 24 12.60 -7.79 -10.07
N TYR A 25 13.70 -7.47 -9.39
CA TYR A 25 13.69 -6.91 -8.03
C TYR A 25 13.17 -5.47 -8.00
N ILE A 26 12.48 -5.12 -6.92
CA ILE A 26 11.91 -3.78 -6.71
C ILE A 26 12.86 -2.91 -5.86
N TYR A 27 13.49 -1.92 -6.49
CA TYR A 27 14.37 -0.95 -5.84
C TYR A 27 13.66 0.37 -5.52
N TYR A 28 14.12 1.06 -4.47
CA TYR A 28 13.53 2.32 -3.98
C TYR A 28 13.42 3.41 -5.06
N GLY A 29 14.50 3.64 -5.81
CA GLY A 29 14.54 4.72 -6.80
C GLY A 29 13.78 4.42 -8.10
N GLN A 30 13.41 3.16 -8.33
CA GLN A 30 12.75 2.70 -9.56
C GLN A 30 11.23 2.54 -9.39
N TYR A 31 10.77 2.20 -8.18
CA TYR A 31 9.35 1.99 -7.89
C TYR A 31 8.60 3.32 -7.78
N LYS A 32 8.00 3.75 -8.90
CA LYS A 32 7.26 5.02 -9.01
C LYS A 32 5.86 4.79 -9.57
N THR A 33 4.88 5.50 -9.02
CA THR A 33 3.48 5.45 -9.46
C THR A 33 3.29 5.92 -10.91
N THR A 34 4.20 6.77 -11.39
CA THR A 34 4.20 7.28 -12.77
C THR A 34 4.72 6.27 -13.80
N ASN A 35 5.33 5.16 -13.37
CA ASN A 35 5.86 4.16 -14.29
C ASN A 35 4.74 3.21 -14.76
N LYS A 36 4.22 3.47 -15.97
CA LYS A 36 3.14 2.69 -16.60
C LYS A 36 3.48 1.21 -16.76
N LYS A 37 4.75 0.88 -17.07
CA LYS A 37 5.17 -0.53 -17.24
C LYS A 37 5.08 -1.31 -15.93
N ILE A 38 5.43 -0.69 -14.80
CA ILE A 38 5.26 -1.29 -13.47
C ILE A 38 3.77 -1.48 -13.15
N LEU A 39 2.94 -0.48 -13.44
CA LEU A 39 1.50 -0.58 -13.23
C LEU A 39 0.90 -1.75 -14.00
N GLU A 40 1.24 -1.87 -15.28
CA GLU A 40 0.77 -2.92 -16.16
C GLU A 40 1.22 -4.30 -15.70
N LEU A 41 2.52 -4.48 -15.41
CA LEU A 41 3.04 -5.73 -14.86
C LEU A 41 2.30 -6.14 -13.58
N MET A 42 2.14 -5.20 -12.64
CA MET A 42 1.45 -5.49 -11.38
C MET A 42 -0.03 -5.79 -11.58
N LYS A 43 -0.72 -5.13 -12.51
CA LYS A 43 -2.10 -5.46 -12.85
C LYS A 43 -2.20 -6.88 -13.42
N ASN A 44 -1.30 -7.25 -14.33
CA ASN A 44 -1.27 -8.60 -14.91
C ASN A 44 -1.04 -9.67 -13.83
N LEU A 45 -0.08 -9.44 -12.93
CA LEU A 45 0.22 -10.36 -11.83
C LEU A 45 -0.87 -10.45 -10.75
N THR A 46 -1.84 -9.52 -10.74
CA THR A 46 -2.90 -9.44 -9.71
C THR A 46 -4.30 -9.53 -10.30
N TYR A 47 -4.45 -10.08 -11.51
CA TYR A 47 -5.75 -10.22 -12.17
C TYR A 47 -6.50 -8.89 -12.28
N ASN A 48 -5.79 -7.83 -12.69
CA ASN A 48 -6.26 -6.45 -12.82
C ASN A 48 -6.71 -5.75 -11.54
N LYS A 49 -6.42 -6.31 -10.36
CA LYS A 49 -6.83 -5.73 -9.07
C LYS A 49 -5.86 -4.67 -8.54
N PHE A 50 -4.58 -4.74 -8.92
CA PHE A 50 -3.55 -3.87 -8.33
C PHE A 50 -3.85 -2.38 -8.48
N LYS A 51 -3.66 -1.66 -7.37
CA LYS A 51 -3.66 -0.20 -7.31
C LYS A 51 -2.46 0.31 -6.54
N PHE A 52 -1.80 1.32 -7.08
CA PHE A 52 -0.86 2.12 -6.29
C PHE A 52 -1.62 2.85 -5.18
N GLY A 53 -1.13 2.73 -3.96
CA GLY A 53 -1.78 3.32 -2.79
C GLY A 53 -1.11 2.92 -1.48
N ALA A 54 -1.81 3.18 -0.37
CA ALA A 54 -1.29 2.97 0.98
C ALA A 54 -0.81 1.53 1.23
N ILE A 55 -1.59 0.52 0.79
CA ILE A 55 -1.22 -0.91 0.90
C ILE A 55 0.14 -1.17 0.23
N SER A 56 0.26 -0.81 -1.05
CA SER A 56 1.47 -1.05 -1.84
C SER A 56 2.70 -0.35 -1.23
N GLN A 57 2.54 0.88 -0.74
CA GLN A 57 3.60 1.66 -0.10
C GLN A 57 3.99 1.09 1.26
N LYS A 58 3.02 0.65 2.06
CA LYS A 58 3.27 0.02 3.37
C LYS A 58 4.12 -1.24 3.21
N ILE A 59 3.69 -2.14 2.31
CA ILE A 59 4.37 -3.42 2.09
C ILE A 59 5.82 -3.16 1.66
N ILE A 60 6.02 -2.38 0.60
CA ILE A 60 7.36 -2.21 0.03
C ILE A 60 8.31 -1.46 0.96
N ARG A 61 7.82 -0.44 1.69
CA ARG A 61 8.63 0.28 2.68
C ARG A 61 9.03 -0.62 3.85
N ASN A 62 8.15 -1.52 4.30
CA ASN A 62 8.49 -2.46 5.37
C ASN A 62 9.61 -3.42 4.94
N ILE A 63 9.53 -3.95 3.72
CA ILE A 63 10.57 -4.81 3.13
C ILE A 63 11.92 -4.08 3.05
N TRP A 64 11.93 -2.85 2.55
CA TRP A 64 13.15 -2.04 2.46
C TRP A 64 13.73 -1.67 3.82
N ARG A 65 12.89 -1.40 4.84
CA ARG A 65 13.35 -1.17 6.23
C ARG A 65 14.05 -2.39 6.82
N GLN A 66 13.66 -3.59 6.41
CA GLN A 66 14.31 -4.85 6.78
C GLN A 66 15.57 -5.14 5.94
N ASN A 67 15.98 -4.23 5.06
CA ASN A 67 17.11 -4.41 4.14
C ASN A 67 16.96 -5.62 3.22
N LYS A 68 15.73 -5.91 2.81
CA LYS A 68 15.41 -6.98 1.85
C LYS A 68 14.93 -6.37 0.53
N LEU A 69 15.12 -7.13 -0.54
CA LEU A 69 14.51 -6.91 -1.84
C LEU A 69 13.54 -8.05 -2.10
N ILE A 70 12.50 -7.76 -2.86
CA ILE A 70 11.55 -8.75 -3.36
C ILE A 70 11.34 -8.54 -4.85
N THR A 71 10.95 -9.60 -5.54
CA THR A 71 10.58 -9.53 -6.95
C THR A 71 9.14 -9.00 -7.11
N TYR A 72 8.77 -8.58 -8.31
CA TYR A 72 7.38 -8.19 -8.60
C TYR A 72 6.38 -9.32 -8.34
N LYS A 73 6.76 -10.59 -8.58
CA LYS A 73 5.95 -11.77 -8.26
C LYS A 73 5.66 -11.90 -6.76
N GLN A 74 6.71 -11.87 -5.94
CA GLN A 74 6.58 -11.93 -4.49
C GLN A 74 5.79 -10.72 -3.96
N PHE A 75 6.00 -9.55 -4.56
CA PHE A 75 5.26 -8.36 -4.20
C PHE A 75 3.77 -8.44 -4.56
N SER A 76 3.40 -8.99 -5.72
CA SER A 76 2.01 -9.18 -6.09
C SER A 76 1.29 -10.15 -5.17
N GLU A 77 1.95 -11.23 -4.74
CA GLU A 77 1.39 -12.19 -3.78
C GLU A 77 1.13 -11.52 -2.41
N LEU A 78 2.11 -10.78 -1.89
CA LEU A 78 1.96 -10.02 -0.65
C LEU A 78 0.86 -8.96 -0.77
N TRP A 79 0.79 -8.26 -1.91
CA TRP A 79 -0.22 -7.25 -2.14
C TRP A 79 -1.62 -7.86 -2.23
N ILE A 80 -1.80 -8.98 -2.93
CA ILE A 80 -3.08 -9.70 -3.00
C ILE A 80 -3.51 -10.13 -1.60
N ASN A 81 -2.60 -10.71 -0.82
CA ASN A 81 -2.90 -11.15 0.54
C ASN A 81 -3.35 -9.97 1.42
N GLU A 82 -2.60 -8.86 1.43
CA GLU A 82 -2.96 -7.68 2.22
C GLU A 82 -4.24 -7.00 1.69
N ASN A 83 -4.46 -7.02 0.37
CA ASN A 83 -5.66 -6.45 -0.25
C ASN A 83 -6.91 -7.32 0.02
N ASN A 84 -6.77 -8.64 0.09
CA ASN A 84 -7.86 -9.58 0.41
C ASN A 84 -8.18 -9.60 1.90
N ILE A 85 -7.18 -9.39 2.76
CA ILE A 85 -7.41 -9.10 4.18
C ILE A 85 -8.28 -7.86 4.34
N GLY A 86 -8.23 -6.97 3.34
CA GLY A 86 -9.01 -5.77 3.24
C GLY A 86 -8.50 -4.67 4.17
N ILE A 87 -8.95 -3.44 3.92
CA ILE A 87 -8.41 -2.26 4.57
C ILE A 87 -9.04 -2.17 5.98
N LYS A 88 -8.44 -2.85 6.95
CA LYS A 88 -8.69 -2.69 8.40
C LYS A 88 -8.29 -1.31 8.97
N TYR A 89 -8.33 -0.23 8.19
CA TYR A 89 -7.76 1.05 8.58
C TYR A 89 -8.83 2.03 9.03
N ALA A 90 -8.60 2.59 10.22
CA ALA A 90 -9.35 3.71 10.75
C ALA A 90 -9.42 4.91 9.76
N GLU A 91 -8.47 5.03 8.83
CA GLU A 91 -8.47 6.07 7.78
C GLU A 91 -9.59 5.92 6.75
N LEU A 92 -10.00 4.70 6.36
CA LEU A 92 -11.18 4.55 5.50
C LEU A 92 -12.46 4.85 6.27
N ALA A 93 -12.53 4.38 7.50
CA ALA A 93 -13.66 4.69 8.37
C ALA A 93 -13.78 6.21 8.57
N TYR A 94 -12.65 6.88 8.75
CA TYR A 94 -12.56 8.33 8.87
C TYR A 94 -12.97 9.03 7.57
N ASN A 95 -12.48 8.60 6.41
CA ASN A 95 -12.81 9.23 5.13
C ASN A 95 -14.30 9.10 4.79
N GLU A 96 -14.92 7.94 5.04
CA GLU A 96 -16.37 7.76 4.86
C GLU A 96 -17.18 8.55 5.88
N PHE A 97 -16.72 8.63 7.14
CA PHE A 97 -17.33 9.51 8.14
C PHE A 97 -17.26 10.99 7.71
N MET A 98 -16.09 11.46 7.27
CA MET A 98 -15.89 12.85 6.87
C MET A 98 -16.68 13.21 5.60
N LYS A 99 -16.90 12.28 4.68
CA LYS A 99 -17.79 12.49 3.53
C LYS A 99 -19.25 12.70 3.94
N THR A 100 -19.70 11.97 4.95
CA THR A 100 -21.11 11.96 5.38
C THR A 100 -21.41 13.06 6.41
N ASN A 101 -20.47 13.34 7.31
CA ASN A 101 -20.69 14.18 8.50
C ASN A 101 -19.74 15.38 8.61
N GLY A 102 -18.74 15.51 7.74
CA GLY A 102 -17.99 16.76 7.51
C GLY A 102 -17.28 17.44 8.68
N ASN A 103 -17.30 16.91 9.90
CA ASN A 103 -16.79 17.60 11.10
C ASN A 103 -15.78 16.74 11.89
N LYS A 104 -14.58 17.27 12.13
CA LYS A 104 -13.50 16.59 12.85
C LYS A 104 -13.82 16.34 14.32
N ASP A 105 -14.54 17.25 14.98
CA ASP A 105 -14.89 17.10 16.41
C ASP A 105 -15.86 15.94 16.61
N GLU A 106 -16.81 15.79 15.69
CA GLU A 106 -17.75 14.67 15.69
C GLU A 106 -17.06 13.34 15.41
N TRP A 107 -15.99 13.30 14.61
CA TRP A 107 -15.19 12.08 14.46
C TRP A 107 -14.61 11.64 15.80
N HIS A 108 -14.00 12.56 16.56
CA HIS A 108 -13.39 12.20 17.85
C HIS A 108 -14.41 11.65 18.84
N GLN A 109 -15.63 12.20 18.84
CA GLN A 109 -16.74 11.74 19.66
C GLN A 109 -17.27 10.38 19.20
N ASN A 110 -17.43 10.18 17.88
CA ASN A 110 -18.16 9.03 17.33
C ASN A 110 -17.25 7.89 16.85
N LYS A 111 -15.92 8.06 16.78
CA LYS A 111 -15.01 7.07 16.16
C LYS A 111 -15.20 5.65 16.69
N LYS A 112 -15.42 5.48 18.00
CA LYS A 112 -15.61 4.15 18.60
C LYS A 112 -16.89 3.50 18.09
N ALA A 113 -18.01 4.24 18.06
CA ALA A 113 -19.29 3.76 17.58
C ALA A 113 -19.25 3.46 16.08
N ILE A 114 -18.63 4.32 15.29
CA ILE A 114 -18.47 4.15 13.84
C ILE A 114 -17.63 2.92 13.52
N ILE A 115 -16.51 2.71 14.23
CA ILE A 115 -15.68 1.51 14.06
C ILE A 115 -16.48 0.24 14.40
N ILE A 116 -17.31 0.26 15.44
CA ILE A 116 -18.19 -0.87 15.78
C ILE A 116 -19.24 -1.10 14.68
N LEU A 117 -19.86 -0.03 14.17
CA LEU A 117 -20.90 -0.10 13.16
C LEU A 117 -20.34 -0.63 11.82
N PHE A 118 -19.17 -0.14 11.40
CA PHE A 118 -18.52 -0.63 10.19
C PHE A 118 -18.01 -2.07 10.32
N LYS A 119 -17.64 -2.52 11.53
CA LYS A 119 -17.40 -3.95 11.79
C LYS A 119 -18.68 -4.77 11.65
N LYS A 120 -19.80 -4.28 12.20
CA LYS A 120 -21.11 -4.96 12.13
C LYS A 120 -21.61 -5.16 10.71
N PHE A 121 -21.36 -4.19 9.82
CA PHE A 121 -21.79 -4.25 8.42
C PHE A 121 -20.72 -4.77 7.45
N ASN A 122 -19.62 -5.37 7.95
CA ASN A 122 -18.52 -5.89 7.12
C ASN A 122 -17.89 -4.85 6.17
N LEU A 123 -17.99 -3.57 6.51
CA LEU A 123 -17.39 -2.46 5.77
C LEU A 123 -15.91 -2.24 6.15
N LEU A 124 -15.41 -2.98 7.15
CA LEU A 124 -14.03 -3.00 7.62
C LEU A 124 -13.31 -4.33 7.37
N ASN A 125 -13.81 -5.11 6.41
CA ASN A 125 -13.09 -6.26 5.88
C ASN A 125 -11.91 -5.74 5.08
#